data_AF-A0A0C9WL89-F1
#
_entry.id   AF-A0A0C9WL89-F1
#
_cell.length_a   1.000
_cell.length_b   1.000
_cell.length_c   1.000
_cell.angle_alpha   90.00
_cell.angle_beta   90.00
_cell.angle_gamma   90.00
#
_symmetry.space_group_name_H-M   'P 1'
#
loop_
_entity.id
_entity.type
_entity.pdbx_description
1 polymer ?
#
loop_
_entity_poly.entity_id
_entity_poly.type
_entity_poly.pdbx_seq_one_letter_code
_entity_poly.pdbx_strand_id
1 'polypeptide(L)'
;MPMLARRGEETIYNVISTTDIEFLYNVQHDCPLAKCTASGKQAVMQERVESGLFKTVIEHKPVQRFVINTHAFHNSHLLRAALERSLVTPILLYPPEARKAKHAELAQTLRSTRAKNKVQQVQPTQASIAPVGEMDLVSKKRARLETEAETTVNTAVGVI
;
A
#
# COMPACT_ATOMS: atom_id res chain seq x y z
N MET A 1 -3.10 -13.27 -10.93
CA MET A 1 -1.75 -12.83 -10.53
C MET A 1 -0.79 -13.95 -10.85
N PRO A 2 0.32 -13.69 -11.55
CA PRO A 2 1.33 -14.70 -11.83
C PRO A 2 1.98 -15.21 -10.54
N MET A 3 2.41 -16.46 -10.55
CA MET A 3 2.93 -17.16 -9.38
C MET A 3 4.34 -17.67 -9.64
N LEU A 4 5.18 -17.59 -8.62
CA LEU A 4 6.49 -18.21 -8.58
C LEU A 4 6.42 -19.45 -7.70
N ALA A 5 6.88 -20.56 -8.24
CA ALA A 5 7.03 -21.81 -7.52
C ALA A 5 8.41 -22.38 -7.82
N ARG A 6 9.04 -22.98 -6.81
CA ARG A 6 10.28 -23.72 -7.02
C ARG A 6 10.02 -24.92 -7.93
N ARG A 7 10.82 -25.07 -8.99
CA ARG A 7 10.71 -26.21 -9.91
C ARG A 7 11.42 -27.42 -9.31
N GLY A 8 10.71 -28.54 -9.14
CA GLY A 8 11.30 -29.86 -8.85
C GLY A 8 11.92 -30.06 -7.47
N GLU A 9 11.64 -29.21 -6.48
CA GLU A 9 12.20 -29.28 -5.09
C GLU A 9 13.74 -29.22 -4.96
N GLU A 10 14.49 -29.25 -6.07
CA GLU A 10 15.95 -29.19 -6.10
C GLU A 10 16.51 -27.79 -5.89
N THR A 11 17.65 -27.67 -5.20
CA THR A 11 18.33 -26.38 -5.00
C THR A 11 19.21 -26.09 -6.21
N ILE A 12 18.87 -25.04 -6.95
CA ILE A 12 19.66 -24.58 -8.09
C ILE A 12 20.38 -23.29 -7.67
N TYR A 13 21.69 -23.27 -7.82
CA TYR A 13 22.51 -22.08 -7.64
C TYR A 13 22.76 -21.45 -9.01
N ASN A 14 22.26 -20.23 -9.21
CA ASN A 14 22.49 -19.45 -10.42
C ASN A 14 23.36 -18.25 -10.08
N VAL A 15 24.49 -18.10 -10.78
CA VAL A 15 25.34 -16.90 -10.71
C VAL A 15 24.85 -15.94 -11.78
N ILE A 16 24.42 -14.74 -11.37
CA ILE A 16 23.85 -13.72 -12.26
C ILE A 16 24.73 -12.47 -12.12
N SER A 17 25.12 -11.86 -13.24
CA SER A 17 25.83 -10.58 -13.22
C SER A 17 24.93 -9.48 -12.67
N THR A 18 25.48 -8.52 -11.93
CA THR A 18 24.70 -7.38 -11.46
C THR A 18 24.13 -6.54 -12.61
N THR A 19 24.77 -6.57 -13.78
CA THR A 19 24.29 -5.92 -15.02
C THR A 19 23.03 -6.55 -15.60
N ASP A 20 22.76 -7.82 -15.26
CA ASP A 20 21.63 -8.58 -15.79
C ASP A 20 20.38 -8.46 -14.90
N ILE A 21 20.50 -7.76 -13.77
CA ILE A 21 19.38 -7.48 -12.85
C ILE A 21 18.67 -6.21 -13.32
N GLU A 22 17.61 -6.36 -14.10
CA GLU A 22 16.88 -5.23 -14.69
C GLU A 22 16.06 -4.43 -13.66
N PHE A 23 15.34 -5.12 -12.77
CA PHE A 23 14.48 -4.47 -11.76
C PHE A 23 14.15 -5.36 -10.58
N LEU A 24 13.83 -4.72 -9.46
CA LEU A 24 13.26 -5.38 -8.27
C LEU A 24 11.74 -5.45 -8.38
N TYR A 25 11.17 -6.57 -7.95
CA TYR A 25 9.74 -6.80 -7.90
C TYR A 25 9.29 -7.29 -6.51
N ASN A 26 8.04 -7.03 -6.18
CA ASN A 26 7.46 -7.42 -4.90
C ASN A 26 6.74 -8.76 -5.03
N VAL A 27 7.02 -9.68 -4.10
CA VAL A 27 6.35 -10.98 -3.99
C VAL A 27 5.74 -11.14 -2.60
N GLN A 28 4.61 -11.84 -2.55
CA GLN A 28 3.92 -12.18 -1.31
C GLN A 28 3.81 -13.70 -1.19
N HIS A 29 3.94 -14.23 0.02
CA HIS A 29 3.76 -15.67 0.24
C HIS A 29 2.31 -16.09 0.01
N ASP A 30 2.10 -17.21 -0.68
CA ASP A 30 0.77 -17.75 -0.90
C ASP A 30 0.25 -18.50 0.33
N CYS A 31 -0.11 -17.71 1.35
CA CYS A 31 -0.58 -18.20 2.64
C CYS A 31 -1.85 -19.06 2.55
N PRO A 32 -2.86 -18.73 1.71
CA PRO A 32 -4.07 -19.54 1.62
C PRO A 32 -3.78 -20.98 1.18
N LEU A 33 -2.92 -21.18 0.17
CA LEU A 33 -2.57 -22.53 -0.26
C LEU A 33 -1.65 -23.24 0.74
N ALA A 34 -0.66 -22.52 1.28
CA ALA A 34 0.26 -23.10 2.26
C ALA A 34 -0.40 -23.37 3.63
N LYS A 35 -1.63 -22.89 3.85
CA LYS A 35 -2.35 -22.96 5.13
C LYS A 35 -1.49 -22.42 6.28
N CYS A 36 -0.91 -21.25 6.07
CA CYS A 36 -0.16 -20.54 7.11
C CYS A 36 -1.08 -20.08 8.22
N THR A 37 -0.58 -20.08 9.45
CA THR A 37 -1.37 -19.80 10.65
C THR A 37 -0.83 -18.58 11.39
N ALA A 38 -1.70 -17.85 12.07
CA ALA A 38 -1.30 -16.73 12.94
C ALA A 38 -0.73 -17.23 14.28
N SER A 39 0.26 -18.12 14.22
CA SER A 39 0.93 -18.72 15.38
C SER A 39 2.12 -17.89 15.87
N GLY A 40 2.69 -17.03 15.01
CA GLY A 40 3.84 -16.22 15.36
C GLY A 40 3.49 -15.04 16.27
N LYS A 41 4.46 -14.60 17.06
CA LYS A 41 4.41 -13.35 17.84
C LYS A 41 5.59 -12.48 17.43
N GLN A 42 5.33 -11.21 17.14
CA GLN A 42 6.38 -10.24 16.82
C GLN A 42 6.29 -9.06 17.79
N ALA A 43 7.41 -8.69 18.41
CA ALA A 43 7.50 -7.48 19.21
C ALA A 43 7.22 -6.26 18.33
N VAL A 44 6.40 -5.34 18.83
CA VAL A 44 6.08 -4.09 18.15
C VAL A 44 7.22 -3.11 18.43
N MET A 45 7.93 -2.74 17.38
CA MET A 45 8.99 -1.74 17.44
C MET A 45 8.42 -0.33 17.26
N GLN A 46 8.76 0.59 18.15
CA GLN A 46 8.48 2.01 18.04
C GLN A 46 9.79 2.77 18.14
N GLU A 47 10.10 3.62 17.15
CA GLU A 47 11.37 4.39 17.11
C GLU A 47 12.64 3.52 17.23
N ARG A 48 12.57 2.27 16.75
CA ARG A 48 13.60 1.21 16.89
C ARG A 48 13.80 0.67 18.31
N VAL A 49 12.88 0.96 19.23
CA VAL A 49 12.84 0.39 20.58
C VAL A 49 11.65 -0.56 20.70
N GLU A 50 11.83 -1.69 21.38
CA GLU A 50 10.74 -2.61 21.68
C GLU A 50 9.73 -1.94 22.61
N SER A 51 8.47 -1.87 22.21
CA SER A 51 7.41 -1.23 23.02
C SER A 51 6.85 -2.12 24.13
N GLY A 52 7.36 -3.34 24.27
CA GLY A 52 6.81 -4.38 25.16
C GLY A 52 5.48 -4.98 24.67
N LEU A 53 4.89 -4.44 23.60
CA LEU A 53 3.69 -4.98 22.97
C LEU A 53 4.06 -6.06 21.95
N PHE A 54 3.22 -7.09 21.86
CA PHE A 54 3.34 -8.14 20.85
C PHE A 54 2.13 -8.13 19.95
N LYS A 55 2.37 -8.28 18.64
CA LYS A 55 1.32 -8.53 17.66
C LYS A 55 1.39 -9.98 17.20
N THR A 56 0.24 -10.58 16.93
CA THR A 56 0.16 -11.87 16.25
C THR A 56 0.57 -11.68 14.80
N VAL A 57 1.40 -12.58 14.29
CA VAL A 57 1.88 -12.56 12.90
C VAL A 57 1.64 -13.92 12.26
N ILE A 58 1.42 -13.89 10.95
CA ILE A 58 1.32 -15.12 10.16
C ILE A 58 2.69 -15.76 10.11
N GLU A 59 2.79 -16.98 10.62
CA GLU A 59 3.99 -17.80 10.51
C GLU A 59 3.96 -18.55 9.18
N HIS A 60 4.91 -18.23 8.30
CA HIS A 60 4.98 -18.83 6.99
C HIS A 60 5.58 -20.24 7.07
N LYS A 61 4.91 -21.20 6.44
CA LYS A 61 5.47 -22.54 6.25
C LYS A 61 6.58 -22.48 5.20
N PRO A 62 7.55 -23.40 5.21
CA PRO A 62 8.66 -23.44 4.25
C PRO A 62 8.24 -23.88 2.83
N VAL A 63 7.03 -23.53 2.40
CA VAL A 63 6.51 -23.75 1.06
C VAL A 63 6.97 -22.59 0.18
N GLN A 64 7.84 -22.88 -0.78
CA GLN A 64 8.40 -21.89 -1.71
C GLN A 64 7.43 -21.56 -2.83
N ARG A 65 6.32 -20.93 -2.47
CA ARG A 65 5.25 -20.51 -3.38
C ARG A 65 4.86 -19.08 -3.10
N PHE A 66 4.97 -18.24 -4.12
CA PHE A 66 4.81 -16.81 -3.99
C PHE A 66 3.93 -16.25 -5.11
N VAL A 67 3.15 -15.23 -4.79
CA VAL A 67 2.33 -14.46 -5.72
C VAL A 67 3.08 -13.18 -6.04
N ILE A 68 3.30 -12.89 -7.32
CA ILE A 68 3.94 -11.65 -7.75
C ILE A 68 2.90 -10.54 -7.73
N ASN A 69 3.22 -9.43 -7.06
CA ASN A 69 2.33 -8.28 -7.03
C ASN A 69 2.52 -7.41 -8.29
N THR A 70 1.78 -7.71 -9.37
CA THR A 70 1.77 -6.94 -10.63
C THR A 70 1.09 -5.56 -10.54
N HIS A 71 0.55 -5.22 -9.38
CA HIS A 71 -0.21 -3.99 -9.17
C HIS A 71 0.41 -3.04 -8.15
N ALA A 72 1.35 -3.49 -7.31
CA ALA A 72 2.02 -2.65 -6.32
C ALA A 72 3.44 -2.23 -6.75
N PHE A 73 3.81 -1.02 -6.35
CA PHE A 73 5.14 -0.39 -6.43
C PHE A 73 5.66 0.07 -7.80
N HIS A 74 6.77 0.82 -7.70
CA HIS A 74 7.41 1.73 -8.66
C HIS A 74 7.80 1.10 -10.01
N ASN A 75 7.86 -0.22 -10.13
CA ASN A 75 8.31 -0.93 -11.34
C ASN A 75 7.23 -1.83 -11.96
N SER A 76 5.96 -1.63 -11.62
CA SER A 76 4.88 -2.47 -12.15
C SER A 76 4.82 -2.50 -13.68
N HIS A 77 5.20 -1.42 -14.37
CA HIS A 77 5.25 -1.37 -15.82
C HIS A 77 6.35 -2.28 -16.41
N LEU A 78 7.56 -2.29 -15.82
CA LEU A 78 8.66 -3.18 -16.24
C LEU A 78 8.29 -4.66 -16.05
N LEU A 79 7.72 -4.99 -14.90
CA LEU A 79 7.23 -6.35 -14.63
C LEU A 79 6.19 -6.80 -15.65
N ARG A 80 5.29 -5.91 -16.06
CA ARG A 80 4.26 -6.21 -17.07
C ARG A 80 4.82 -6.33 -18.49
N ALA A 81 5.96 -5.69 -18.77
CA ALA A 81 6.65 -5.81 -20.05
C ALA A 81 7.46 -7.12 -20.14
N ALA A 82 8.04 -7.56 -19.03
CA ALA A 82 8.81 -8.80 -18.96
C ALA A 82 7.95 -10.09 -18.95
N LEU A 83 6.68 -9.98 -18.57
CA LEU A 83 5.75 -11.11 -18.51
C LEU A 83 4.89 -11.23 -19.76
N GLU A 84 4.45 -12.45 -20.08
CA GLU A 84 3.48 -12.67 -21.13
C GLU A 84 2.18 -11.88 -20.87
N ARG A 85 1.63 -11.29 -21.94
CA ARG A 85 0.43 -10.46 -21.84
C ARG A 85 -0.77 -11.23 -21.29
N SER A 86 -0.85 -12.54 -21.54
CA SER A 86 -1.86 -13.46 -21.01
C SER A 86 -1.92 -13.47 -19.47
N LEU A 87 -0.79 -13.31 -18.79
CA LEU A 87 -0.67 -13.38 -17.33
C LEU A 87 -0.99 -12.06 -16.62
N VAL A 88 -0.98 -10.96 -17.37
CA VAL A 88 -1.02 -9.60 -16.86
C VAL A 88 -2.31 -8.88 -17.25
N THR A 89 -2.97 -9.34 -18.32
CA THR A 89 -4.17 -8.67 -18.85
C THR A 89 -5.24 -8.60 -17.76
N PRO A 90 -5.76 -7.40 -17.45
CA PRO A 90 -6.82 -7.25 -16.45
C PRO A 90 -8.03 -8.10 -16.81
N ILE A 91 -8.50 -8.90 -15.87
CA ILE A 91 -9.77 -9.61 -16.01
C ILE A 91 -10.88 -8.62 -15.66
N LEU A 92 -11.79 -8.39 -16.61
CA LEU A 92 -12.93 -7.52 -16.39
C LEU A 92 -13.88 -8.16 -15.37
N LEU A 93 -14.09 -7.51 -14.23
CA LEU A 93 -15.05 -7.95 -13.22
C LEU A 93 -16.51 -7.85 -13.72
N TYR A 94 -16.78 -6.86 -14.57
CA TYR A 94 -18.08 -6.65 -15.19
C TYR A 94 -17.94 -6.59 -16.71
N PRO A 95 -18.85 -7.21 -17.48
CA PRO A 95 -18.90 -7.08 -18.92
C PRO A 95 -19.02 -5.60 -19.35
N PRO A 96 -18.55 -5.23 -20.55
CA PRO A 96 -18.61 -3.86 -21.05
C PRO A 96 -20.02 -3.24 -20.97
N GLU A 97 -21.03 -4.03 -21.31
CA GLU A 97 -22.46 -3.65 -21.28
C GLU A 97 -22.94 -3.27 -19.86
N ALA A 98 -22.58 -4.07 -18.86
CA ALA A 98 -23.02 -3.89 -17.47
C ALA A 98 -22.17 -2.88 -16.67
N ARG A 99 -21.00 -2.50 -17.19
CA ARG A 99 -20.02 -1.66 -16.49
C ARG A 99 -20.58 -0.31 -16.07
N LYS A 100 -21.33 0.37 -16.94
CA LYS A 100 -21.94 1.67 -16.64
C LYS A 100 -22.98 1.56 -15.52
N ALA A 101 -23.85 0.56 -15.59
CA ALA A 101 -24.88 0.33 -14.57
C ALA A 101 -24.24 0.05 -13.20
N LYS A 102 -23.22 -0.82 -13.15
CA LYS A 102 -22.49 -1.12 -11.92
C LYS A 102 -21.75 0.09 -11.35
N HIS A 103 -21.19 0.95 -12.21
CA HIS A 103 -20.59 2.20 -11.77
C HIS A 103 -21.62 3.15 -11.14
N ALA A 104 -22.81 3.27 -11.73
CA ALA A 104 -23.90 4.09 -11.18
C ALA A 104 -24.39 3.56 -9.82
N GLU A 105 -24.59 2.26 -9.71
CA GLU A 105 -24.96 1.56 -8.47
C GLU A 105 -23.95 1.86 -7.35
N LEU A 106 -22.64 1.60 -7.60
CA LEU A 106 -21.58 1.85 -6.62
C LEU A 106 -21.48 3.33 -6.24
N ALA A 107 -21.64 4.24 -7.19
CA ALA A 107 -21.63 5.68 -6.93
C ALA A 107 -22.81 6.09 -6.03
N GLN A 108 -23.99 5.51 -6.22
CA GLN A 108 -25.15 5.74 -5.38
C GLN A 108 -24.90 5.22 -3.95
N THR A 109 -24.40 3.99 -3.81
CA THR A 109 -24.03 3.42 -2.51
C THR A 109 -23.06 4.32 -1.76
N LEU A 110 -22.02 4.81 -2.46
CA LEU A 110 -21.01 5.69 -1.86
C LEU A 110 -21.59 7.03 -1.41
N ARG A 111 -22.48 7.65 -2.21
CA ARG A 111 -23.18 8.89 -1.83
C ARG A 111 -24.04 8.70 -0.58
N SER A 112 -24.80 7.61 -0.52
CA SER A 112 -25.63 7.26 0.64
C SER A 112 -24.79 7.04 1.89
N THR A 113 -23.67 6.32 1.79
CA THR A 113 -22.74 6.12 2.92
C THR A 113 -22.13 7.44 3.39
N ARG A 114 -21.72 8.32 2.46
CA ARG A 114 -21.20 9.65 2.83
C ARG A 114 -22.25 10.52 3.52
N ALA A 115 -23.50 10.50 3.05
CA ALA A 115 -24.59 11.22 3.68
C ALA A 115 -24.83 10.73 5.13
N LYS A 116 -24.87 9.42 5.36
CA LYS A 116 -24.97 8.83 6.71
C LYS A 116 -23.81 9.24 7.62
N ASN A 117 -22.58 9.18 7.11
CA ASN A 117 -21.40 9.58 7.88
C ASN A 117 -21.41 11.08 8.22
N LYS A 118 -21.92 11.94 7.32
CA LYS A 118 -22.08 13.37 7.58
C LYS A 118 -23.15 13.64 8.65
N VAL A 119 -24.26 12.90 8.63
CA VAL A 119 -25.32 13.01 9.66
C VAL A 119 -24.83 12.51 11.02
N GLN A 120 -24.04 11.44 11.08
CA GLN A 120 -23.44 10.95 12.33
C GLN A 120 -22.39 11.90 12.91
N GLN A 121 -21.63 12.63 12.08
CA GLN A 121 -20.70 13.67 12.55
C GLN A 121 -21.41 14.95 13.03
N VAL A 122 -22.66 15.17 12.63
CA VAL A 122 -23.48 16.34 13.01
C VAL A 122 -24.36 16.05 14.23
N GLN A 123 -24.42 14.80 14.72
CA GLN A 123 -25.02 14.54 16.03
C GLN A 123 -24.07 15.07 17.11
N PRO A 124 -24.50 16.07 17.90
CA PRO A 124 -23.62 16.75 18.84
C PRO A 124 -23.26 15.82 19.99
N THR A 125 -21.96 15.75 20.32
CA THR A 125 -21.52 15.56 21.70
C THR A 125 -22.22 16.61 22.55
N GLN A 126 -23.27 16.21 23.25
CA GLN A 126 -23.86 17.03 24.30
C GLN A 126 -22.85 17.11 25.44
N ALA A 127 -22.08 18.19 25.47
CA ALA A 127 -21.68 18.97 26.67
C ALA A 127 -20.43 19.81 26.38
N SER A 128 -20.62 21.09 26.03
CA SER A 128 -19.98 22.22 26.73
C SER A 128 -20.29 23.53 25.98
N ILE A 129 -20.81 24.50 26.72
CA ILE A 129 -21.25 25.83 26.29
C ILE A 129 -20.04 26.78 26.21
N ALA A 130 -19.88 27.49 25.08
CA ALA A 130 -19.47 28.92 25.01
C ALA A 130 -19.58 29.43 23.54
N PRO A 131 -20.04 30.67 23.28
CA PRO A 131 -20.30 31.15 21.94
C PRO A 131 -19.19 32.03 21.34
N VAL A 132 -19.33 32.25 20.03
CA VAL A 132 -18.75 33.29 19.15
C VAL A 132 -17.51 32.90 18.35
N GLY A 133 -17.67 32.90 17.02
CA GLY A 133 -16.59 32.89 16.04
C GLY A 133 -16.96 32.12 14.78
N GLU A 134 -17.66 32.78 13.86
CA GLU A 134 -17.94 32.31 12.50
C GLU A 134 -16.61 31.93 11.80
N MET A 135 -16.42 30.63 11.52
CA MET A 135 -15.31 30.16 10.69
C MET A 135 -15.80 29.09 9.71
N ASP A 136 -15.67 29.45 8.44
CA ASP A 136 -16.04 28.69 7.26
C ASP A 136 -15.57 27.23 7.29
N LEU A 137 -16.47 26.35 6.86
CA LEU A 137 -16.25 24.93 6.62
C LEU A 137 -15.38 24.73 5.37
N VAL A 138 -14.10 25.07 5.43
CA VAL A 138 -13.13 24.76 4.37
C VAL A 138 -12.61 23.34 4.59
N SER A 139 -12.88 22.47 3.60
CA SER A 139 -12.39 21.10 3.55
C SER A 139 -10.88 21.04 3.76
N LYS A 140 -10.43 20.37 4.83
CA LYS A 140 -9.01 20.09 5.10
C LYS A 140 -8.45 19.07 4.10
N LYS A 141 -8.24 19.50 2.86
CA LYS A 141 -7.39 18.80 1.88
C LYS A 141 -5.95 19.17 2.25
N ARG A 142 -5.17 18.21 2.73
CA ARG A 142 -3.74 18.38 3.09
C ARG A 142 -3.00 19.05 1.92
N ALA A 143 -2.60 20.30 2.10
CA ALA A 143 -1.61 20.95 1.27
C ALA A 143 -0.23 20.61 1.87
N ARG A 144 0.60 19.89 1.11
CA ARG A 144 2.01 19.70 1.43
C ARG A 144 2.73 20.92 0.88
N LEU A 145 3.18 21.82 1.74
CA LEU A 145 4.10 22.88 1.36
C LEU A 145 5.50 22.26 1.26
N GLU A 146 6.06 22.29 0.07
CA GLU A 146 7.49 22.07 -0.17
C GLU A 146 8.21 23.36 0.25
N THR A 147 9.16 23.24 1.18
CA THR A 147 10.07 24.33 1.53
C THR A 147 11.47 23.90 1.12
N GLU A 148 11.91 24.37 -0.04
CA GLU A 148 13.32 24.49 -0.41
C GLU A 148 13.54 25.88 -1.04
N ALA A 149 14.76 26.41 -0.91
CA ALA A 149 15.24 27.79 -1.11
C ALA A 149 15.08 28.68 0.15
N GLU A 150 16.09 29.29 0.76
CA GLU A 150 17.49 29.58 0.40
C GLU A 150 18.19 29.97 1.72
N THR A 151 19.35 29.39 2.04
CA THR A 151 20.29 30.04 2.98
C THR A 151 21.71 29.58 2.66
N THR A 152 22.34 30.20 1.66
CA THR A 152 23.79 30.17 1.51
C THR A 152 24.29 31.50 0.95
N VAL A 153 24.58 32.47 1.82
CA VAL A 153 25.60 33.50 1.55
C VAL A 153 26.31 33.95 2.84
N ASN A 154 27.56 33.51 2.96
CA ASN A 154 28.75 34.17 3.54
C ASN A 154 28.89 34.49 5.03
N THR A 155 29.81 33.76 5.68
CA THR A 155 30.95 34.26 6.48
C THR A 155 31.89 33.05 6.72
N ALA A 156 33.22 33.05 6.63
CA ALA A 156 34.25 34.07 6.51
C ALA A 156 35.52 33.43 5.86
N VAL A 157 36.32 34.26 5.20
CA VAL A 157 37.69 33.99 4.75
C VAL A 157 38.67 34.29 5.90
N GLY A 158 39.73 33.49 6.07
CA GLY A 158 40.91 33.80 6.90
C GLY A 158 41.59 32.55 7.50
N VAL A 159 42.58 31.90 6.86
CA VAL A 159 44.05 32.16 7.00
C VAL A 159 44.56 31.63 8.35
N ILE A 160 45.45 30.63 8.53
CA ILE A 160 46.56 29.99 7.79
C ILE A 160 46.50 28.48 8.04
#